data_AF-A0A1N6SL85-F1
#
_entry.id   AF-A0A1N6SL85-F1
#
_cell.length_a   1.000
_cell.length_b   1.000
_cell.length_c   1.000
_cell.angle_alpha   90.00
_cell.angle_beta   90.00
_cell.angle_gamma   90.00
#
_symmetry.space_group_name_H-M   'P 1'
#
loop_
_entity.id
_entity.type
_entity.pdbx_description
1 polymer ?
#
loop_
_entity_poly.entity_id
_entity_poly.type
_entity_poly.pdbx_seq_one_letter_code
_entity_poly.pdbx_strand_id
1 'polypeptide(L)'
;MRSAGARPAREDVRETNGAARRQTAVSRIPIMTPARYRPLLLIACLAATGLAGATQPTDIRPGLWEFRSTRLNIAGLPDMSAQMAQAQQYLRSLPPDMRRMVEQQMAARGASLGNDGTVRSCITPAQAKSDTIFSGKTEGNCTLDKVTKSGSTVRGHLTCTQPTATGNFEANVQTPERFTTRVHMNSQRGDMQMDTDARWLGADCGARREG
;
A
#
# COMPACT_ATOMS: atom_id res chain seq x y z
N MET A 1 -9.42 -64.67 -3.19
CA MET A 1 -10.08 -64.93 -4.49
C MET A 1 -9.65 -63.82 -5.46
N ARG A 2 -9.04 -64.23 -6.59
CA ARG A 2 -8.96 -63.60 -7.93
C ARG A 2 -8.53 -62.12 -8.01
N SER A 3 -7.35 -61.78 -8.54
CA SER A 3 -6.98 -61.68 -9.99
C SER A 3 -7.81 -60.60 -10.70
N ALA A 4 -7.33 -59.67 -11.53
CA ALA A 4 -6.12 -59.53 -12.34
C ALA A 4 -5.96 -58.02 -12.69
N GLY A 5 -4.75 -57.48 -12.95
CA GLY A 5 -4.16 -57.30 -14.30
C GLY A 5 -4.55 -55.93 -14.89
N ALA A 6 -3.71 -55.11 -15.55
CA ALA A 6 -2.40 -55.26 -16.14
C ALA A 6 -1.75 -53.88 -16.39
N ARG A 7 -0.41 -53.83 -16.35
CA ARG A 7 0.50 -52.87 -17.02
C ARG A 7 1.08 -53.60 -18.27
N PRO A 8 1.96 -53.05 -19.15
CA PRO A 8 2.39 -51.66 -19.45
C PRO A 8 2.62 -51.36 -20.97
N ALA A 9 3.25 -50.20 -21.26
CA ALA A 9 4.19 -49.91 -22.38
C ALA A 9 3.53 -49.62 -23.76
N ARG A 10 4.10 -48.87 -24.73
CA ARG A 10 5.47 -48.36 -25.00
C ARG A 10 5.43 -47.45 -26.25
N GLU A 11 6.46 -46.61 -26.42
CA GLU A 11 7.00 -46.03 -27.69
C GLU A 11 6.04 -45.17 -28.56
N ASP A 12 6.44 -44.14 -29.30
CA ASP A 12 7.64 -43.97 -30.12
C ASP A 12 7.94 -42.49 -30.42
N VAL A 13 9.17 -42.24 -30.83
CA VAL A 13 9.84 -40.97 -31.13
C VAL A 13 9.79 -40.72 -32.64
N ARG A 14 9.53 -39.48 -33.10
CA ARG A 14 10.12 -38.97 -34.36
C ARG A 14 9.92 -37.45 -34.46
N GLU A 15 10.94 -36.63 -34.29
CA GLU A 15 12.07 -36.34 -35.19
C GLU A 15 11.69 -35.91 -36.63
N THR A 16 12.04 -34.64 -36.89
CA THR A 16 12.61 -34.06 -38.11
C THR A 16 11.80 -34.03 -39.41
N ASN A 17 11.61 -32.81 -39.93
CA ASN A 17 11.87 -32.39 -41.31
C ASN A 17 11.83 -30.85 -41.31
N GLY A 18 12.66 -30.09 -42.00
CA GLY A 18 13.65 -30.40 -43.01
C GLY A 18 14.18 -29.05 -43.53
N ALA A 19 15.47 -29.02 -43.83
CA ALA A 19 16.23 -27.83 -44.13
C ALA A 19 15.92 -27.20 -45.50
N ALA A 20 16.28 -25.91 -45.58
CA ALA A 20 17.02 -25.27 -46.67
C ALA A 20 16.57 -25.48 -48.12
N ARG A 21 16.30 -24.35 -48.80
CA ARG A 21 16.65 -24.22 -50.22
C ARG A 21 17.44 -22.95 -50.46
N ARG A 22 18.76 -23.14 -50.62
CA ARG A 22 19.67 -22.24 -51.30
C ARG A 22 19.30 -22.24 -52.78
N GLN A 23 19.22 -21.07 -53.40
CA GLN A 23 19.49 -20.92 -54.83
C GLN A 23 20.40 -19.72 -55.03
N THR A 24 21.64 -20.07 -55.34
CA THR A 24 22.69 -19.29 -55.98
C THR A 24 22.27 -18.84 -57.38
N ALA A 25 22.52 -17.59 -57.74
CA ALA A 25 22.89 -17.25 -59.11
C ALA A 25 23.88 -16.09 -59.08
N VAL A 26 25.00 -16.36 -59.75
CA VAL A 26 26.26 -15.62 -59.77
C VAL A 26 26.23 -14.59 -60.91
N SER A 27 27.11 -13.58 -60.78
CA SER A 27 27.82 -12.88 -61.86
C SER A 27 27.31 -11.49 -62.20
N ARG A 28 28.08 -10.44 -61.87
CA ARG A 28 29.22 -9.93 -62.67
C ARG A 28 29.91 -8.77 -61.93
N ILE A 29 31.24 -8.76 -61.96
CA ILE A 29 32.15 -7.72 -61.43
C ILE A 29 32.64 -6.87 -62.62
N PRO A 30 32.82 -5.55 -62.48
CA PRO A 30 34.17 -4.95 -62.48
C PRO A 30 34.34 -3.89 -61.35
N ILE A 31 35.33 -4.01 -60.47
CA ILE A 31 36.64 -3.29 -60.47
C ILE A 31 36.52 -1.77 -60.69
N MET A 32 36.65 -0.94 -59.64
CA MET A 32 37.83 -0.09 -59.33
C MET A 32 37.60 0.74 -58.04
N THR A 33 38.64 0.85 -57.21
CA THR A 33 38.82 1.47 -55.88
C THR A 33 39.00 3.02 -55.91
N PRO A 34 39.27 3.79 -54.80
CA PRO A 34 39.23 3.52 -53.35
C PRO A 34 38.52 4.59 -52.46
N ALA A 35 38.21 4.19 -51.22
CA ALA A 35 38.30 4.92 -49.93
C ALA A 35 37.92 6.42 -49.81
N ARG A 36 37.00 6.73 -48.88
CA ARG A 36 37.30 7.37 -47.56
C ARG A 36 36.02 7.54 -46.72
N TYR A 37 36.26 7.54 -45.40
CA TYR A 37 35.36 7.33 -44.26
C TYR A 37 34.35 8.46 -43.96
N ARG A 38 33.11 8.05 -43.56
CA ARG A 38 32.21 8.46 -42.42
C ARG A 38 32.17 9.94 -41.92
N PRO A 39 31.15 10.40 -41.15
CA PRO A 39 29.74 10.00 -40.93
C PRO A 39 28.75 11.21 -40.66
N LEU A 40 27.58 10.94 -40.05
CA LEU A 40 26.59 11.81 -39.35
C LEU A 40 25.53 12.53 -40.25
N LEU A 41 24.24 12.16 -40.36
CA LEU A 41 23.15 11.79 -39.42
C LEU A 41 22.51 12.99 -38.70
N LEU A 42 21.29 13.37 -39.11
CA LEU A 42 20.26 14.07 -38.31
C LEU A 42 18.90 14.00 -39.05
N ILE A 43 18.09 12.98 -38.75
CA ILE A 43 16.66 12.95 -39.08
C ILE A 43 15.92 13.05 -37.74
N ALA A 44 15.21 14.17 -37.56
CA ALA A 44 14.38 14.44 -36.40
C ALA A 44 13.08 13.61 -36.47
N CYS A 45 12.96 12.60 -35.60
CA CYS A 45 11.68 11.93 -35.36
C CYS A 45 10.91 12.70 -34.28
N LEU A 46 9.82 13.36 -34.67
CA LEU A 46 8.78 13.84 -33.75
C LEU A 46 8.10 12.61 -33.12
N ALA A 47 8.46 12.29 -31.87
CA ALA A 47 7.72 11.33 -31.08
C ALA A 47 6.52 12.03 -30.42
N ALA A 48 5.31 11.70 -30.90
CA ALA A 48 4.08 12.00 -30.21
C ALA A 48 4.05 11.24 -28.87
N THR A 49 4.34 11.93 -27.77
CA THR A 49 4.13 11.38 -26.43
C THR A 49 2.63 11.33 -26.15
N GLY A 50 2.06 10.13 -26.25
CA GLY A 50 0.72 9.85 -25.75
C GLY A 50 0.65 10.16 -24.27
N LEU A 51 -0.32 10.98 -23.88
CA LEU A 51 -0.79 11.08 -22.50
C LEU A 51 -1.44 9.74 -22.14
N ALA A 52 -0.61 8.79 -21.70
CA ALA A 52 -1.10 7.69 -20.89
C ALA A 52 -1.64 8.32 -19.61
N GLY A 53 -2.97 8.37 -19.49
CA GLY A 53 -3.63 8.66 -18.23
C GLY A 53 -3.17 7.61 -17.23
N ALA A 54 -2.19 7.95 -16.40
CA ALA A 54 -1.79 7.11 -15.29
C ALA A 54 -2.98 7.01 -14.35
N THR A 55 -3.66 5.87 -14.36
CA THR A 55 -4.44 5.41 -13.22
C THR A 55 -3.46 5.36 -12.07
N GLN A 56 -3.41 6.43 -11.27
CA GLN A 56 -2.59 6.44 -10.07
C GLN A 56 -3.06 5.26 -9.21
N PRO A 57 -2.16 4.36 -8.81
CA PRO A 57 -2.50 3.37 -7.82
C PRO A 57 -3.06 4.13 -6.61
N THR A 58 -4.26 3.78 -6.17
CA THR A 58 -4.89 4.29 -4.94
C THR A 58 -4.27 3.66 -3.69
N ASP A 59 -3.04 3.20 -3.85
CA ASP A 59 -2.26 2.45 -2.90
C ASP A 59 -1.30 3.44 -2.25
N ILE A 60 -1.25 3.39 -0.93
CA ILE A 60 -0.40 4.27 -0.15
C ILE A 60 1.03 3.72 -0.11
N ARG A 61 2.02 4.58 0.14
CA ARG A 61 3.42 4.15 0.24
C ARG A 61 3.66 3.27 1.48
N PRO A 62 4.42 2.17 1.38
CA PRO A 62 4.94 1.51 2.57
C PRO A 62 5.98 2.38 3.27
N GLY A 63 6.16 2.15 4.57
CA GLY A 63 7.11 2.88 5.40
C GLY A 63 6.46 3.52 6.61
N LEU A 64 7.12 4.52 7.17
CA LEU A 64 6.69 5.23 8.37
C LEU A 64 5.63 6.28 8.03
N TRP A 65 4.53 6.22 8.77
CA TRP A 65 3.42 7.17 8.68
C TRP A 65 3.20 7.88 10.00
N GLU A 66 2.85 9.15 9.91
CA GLU A 66 2.36 10.00 11.00
C GLU A 66 0.84 10.07 10.95
N PHE A 67 0.19 9.98 12.11
CA PHE A 67 -1.25 10.06 12.26
C PHE A 67 -1.60 11.18 13.21
N ARG A 68 -2.55 12.02 12.79
CA ARG A 68 -3.06 13.14 13.58
C ARG A 68 -4.58 13.11 13.60
N SER A 69 -5.15 12.89 14.78
CA SER A 69 -6.58 13.09 14.98
C SER A 69 -6.90 14.58 14.84
N THR A 70 -7.84 14.90 13.96
CA THR A 70 -8.30 16.28 13.68
C THR A 70 -9.67 16.54 14.26
N ARG A 71 -10.44 15.49 14.57
CA ARG A 71 -11.72 15.57 15.25
C ARG A 71 -11.89 14.38 16.18
N LEU A 72 -12.44 14.64 17.37
CA LEU A 72 -12.96 13.62 18.27
C LEU A 72 -14.20 14.18 18.96
N ASN A 73 -15.35 13.61 18.63
CA ASN A 73 -16.63 13.90 19.27
C ASN A 73 -17.16 12.62 19.90
N ILE A 74 -17.61 12.70 21.14
CA ILE A 74 -18.20 11.60 21.89
C ILE A 74 -19.47 12.15 22.52
N ALA A 75 -20.58 11.44 22.32
CA ALA A 75 -21.88 11.85 22.85
C ALA A 75 -21.80 12.14 24.36
N GLY A 76 -22.40 13.28 24.75
CA GLY A 76 -22.40 13.76 26.14
C GLY A 76 -21.12 14.45 26.60
N LEU A 77 -20.09 14.55 25.74
CA LEU A 77 -18.88 15.33 26.00
C LEU A 77 -18.81 16.55 25.07
N PRO A 78 -18.10 17.63 25.49
CA PRO A 78 -17.80 18.73 24.57
C PRO A 78 -17.00 18.24 23.35
N ASP A 79 -16.89 19.06 22.30
CA ASP A 79 -15.95 18.77 21.23
C ASP A 79 -14.51 18.78 21.78
N MET A 80 -13.81 17.65 21.63
CA MET A 80 -12.46 17.44 22.13
C MET A 80 -11.39 17.78 21.09
N SER A 81 -11.78 18.24 19.89
CA SER A 81 -10.86 18.56 18.78
C SER A 81 -9.73 19.51 19.20
N ALA A 82 -10.05 20.60 19.91
CA ALA A 82 -9.05 21.56 20.41
C ALA A 82 -8.12 20.95 21.48
N GLN A 83 -8.65 20.01 22.28
CA GLN A 83 -7.90 19.35 23.34
C GLN A 83 -6.89 18.33 22.78
N MET A 84 -7.11 17.80 21.58
CA MET A 84 -6.13 16.94 20.91
C MET A 84 -4.80 17.64 20.66
N ALA A 85 -4.83 18.94 20.33
CA ALA A 85 -3.60 19.72 20.17
C ALA A 85 -2.85 19.88 21.50
N GLN A 86 -3.58 20.11 22.59
CA GLN A 86 -3.00 20.19 23.94
C GLN A 86 -2.45 18.82 24.39
N ALA A 87 -3.15 17.73 24.08
CA ALA A 87 -2.67 16.38 24.36
C ALA A 87 -1.34 16.08 23.65
N GLN A 88 -1.18 16.51 22.39
CA GLN A 88 0.10 16.38 21.67
C GLN A 88 1.21 17.21 22.33
N GLN A 89 0.91 18.42 22.79
CA GLN A 89 1.87 19.24 23.53
C GLN A 89 2.28 18.56 24.84
N TYR A 90 1.32 18.00 25.56
CA TYR A 90 1.59 17.24 26.78
C TYR A 90 2.52 16.06 26.52
N LEU A 91 2.26 15.27 25.46
CA LEU A 91 3.10 14.14 25.05
C LEU A 91 4.54 14.57 24.70
N ARG A 92 4.73 15.76 24.11
CA ARG A 92 6.06 16.35 23.87
C ARG A 92 6.77 16.67 25.17
N SER A 93 6.04 17.16 26.17
CA SER A 93 6.58 17.63 27.45
C SER A 93 6.74 16.54 28.52
N LEU A 94 6.42 15.27 28.20
CA LEU A 94 6.51 14.19 29.17
C LEU A 94 7.95 14.01 29.71
N PRO A 95 8.12 13.85 31.04
CA PRO A 95 9.39 13.47 31.63
C PRO A 95 9.91 12.14 31.02
N PRO A 96 11.23 11.92 30.93
CA PRO A 96 11.81 10.77 30.23
C PRO A 96 11.25 9.41 30.68
N ASP A 97 11.06 9.20 31.98
CA ASP A 97 10.55 7.94 32.50
C ASP A 97 9.08 7.71 32.15
N MET A 98 8.24 8.75 32.24
CA MET A 98 6.84 8.66 31.80
C MET A 98 6.74 8.45 30.28
N ARG A 99 7.56 9.17 29.52
CA ARG A 99 7.62 9.04 28.07
C ARG A 99 7.95 7.61 27.66
N ARG A 100 8.93 6.98 28.33
CA ARG A 100 9.31 5.59 28.06
C ARG A 100 8.16 4.62 28.31
N MET A 101 7.39 4.81 29.39
CA MET A 101 6.20 3.98 29.66
C MET A 101 5.16 4.11 28.55
N VAL A 102 4.88 5.34 28.10
CA VAL A 102 3.93 5.60 26.99
C VAL A 102 4.44 4.97 25.68
N GLU A 103 5.71 5.16 25.35
CA GLU A 103 6.33 4.58 24.16
C GLU A 103 6.28 3.05 24.15
N GLN A 104 6.55 2.40 25.30
CA GLN A 104 6.43 0.95 25.44
C GLN A 104 5.00 0.47 25.22
N GLN A 105 4.01 1.16 25.78
CA GLN A 105 2.60 0.83 25.59
C GLN A 105 2.15 1.02 24.13
N MET A 106 2.62 2.07 23.47
CA MET A 106 2.34 2.32 22.05
C MET A 106 3.01 1.28 21.16
N ALA A 107 4.26 0.91 21.46
CA ALA A 107 4.99 -0.11 20.73
C ALA A 107 4.29 -1.47 20.77
N ALA A 108 3.71 -1.83 21.92
CA ALA A 108 2.89 -3.04 22.05
C ALA A 108 1.64 -3.05 21.14
N ARG A 109 1.23 -1.89 20.62
CA ARG A 109 0.14 -1.71 19.65
C ARG A 109 0.63 -1.38 18.24
N GLY A 110 1.92 -1.57 17.97
CA GLY A 110 2.53 -1.31 16.67
C GLY A 110 2.75 0.16 16.32
N ALA A 111 2.54 1.07 17.28
CA ALA A 111 2.73 2.50 17.13
C ALA A 111 3.99 2.99 17.87
N SER A 112 4.40 4.22 17.58
CA SER A 112 5.53 4.89 18.22
C SER A 112 5.20 6.37 18.41
N LEU A 113 5.94 7.04 19.29
CA LEU A 113 5.78 8.46 19.57
C LEU A 113 6.93 9.24 18.94
N GLY A 114 6.62 10.19 18.06
CA GLY A 114 7.60 11.15 17.56
C GLY A 114 8.14 12.05 18.67
N ASN A 115 9.32 12.63 18.50
CA ASN A 115 9.85 13.62 19.44
C ASN A 115 8.89 14.81 19.61
N ASP A 116 8.15 15.10 18.55
CA ASP A 116 7.10 16.10 18.46
C ASP A 116 5.72 15.54 18.88
N GLY A 117 5.66 14.48 19.69
CA GLY A 117 4.43 13.97 20.31
C GLY A 117 3.39 13.44 19.32
N THR A 118 3.74 13.31 18.04
CA THR A 118 2.86 12.73 17.02
C THR A 118 2.87 11.22 17.11
N VAL A 119 1.71 10.59 16.89
CA VAL A 119 1.61 9.14 16.78
C VAL A 119 2.12 8.71 15.41
N ARG A 120 2.98 7.69 15.38
CA ARG A 120 3.54 7.14 14.15
C ARG A 120 3.38 5.64 14.09
N SER A 121 3.16 5.09 12.90
CA SER A 121 3.08 3.63 12.69
C SER A 121 3.71 3.26 11.34
N CYS A 122 4.33 2.08 11.28
CA CYS A 122 4.87 1.56 10.03
C CYS A 122 3.78 0.78 9.29
N ILE A 123 3.67 1.07 8.00
CA ILE A 123 2.83 0.33 7.06
C ILE A 123 3.73 -0.54 6.21
N THR A 124 3.53 -1.86 6.25
CA THR A 124 4.36 -2.81 5.49
C THR A 124 4.01 -2.78 4.00
N PRO A 125 4.91 -3.23 3.10
CA PRO A 125 4.60 -3.36 1.67
C PRO A 125 3.36 -4.22 1.38
N ALA A 126 3.15 -5.28 2.16
CA ALA A 126 1.97 -6.13 2.02
C ALA A 126 0.68 -5.39 2.40
N GLN A 127 0.73 -4.56 3.45
CA GLN A 127 -0.39 -3.69 3.82
C GLN A 127 -0.62 -2.64 2.72
N ALA A 128 0.40 -1.87 2.38
CA ALA A 128 0.37 -0.78 1.39
C ALA A 128 -0.30 -1.16 0.05
N LYS A 129 -0.02 -2.36 -0.47
CA LYS A 129 -0.46 -2.84 -1.78
C LYS A 129 -1.84 -3.48 -1.80
N SER A 130 -2.46 -3.68 -0.64
CA SER A 130 -3.62 -4.56 -0.55
C SER A 130 -4.89 -3.76 -0.29
N ASP A 131 -5.98 -4.19 -0.92
CA ASP A 131 -7.35 -3.84 -0.53
C ASP A 131 -7.67 -4.26 0.94
N THR A 132 -6.72 -4.92 1.62
CA THR A 132 -6.74 -5.35 3.04
C THR A 132 -6.15 -4.38 4.06
N ILE A 133 -5.67 -3.17 3.68
CA ILE A 133 -5.46 -2.13 4.72
C ILE A 133 -6.75 -1.91 5.50
N PHE A 134 -7.86 -2.03 4.79
CA PHE A 134 -9.19 -1.76 5.32
C PHE A 134 -10.00 -3.06 5.47
N SER A 135 -9.85 -4.08 4.62
CA SER A 135 -10.65 -5.31 4.78
C SER A 135 -10.07 -6.29 5.82
N GLY A 136 -10.91 -6.74 6.76
CA GLY A 136 -10.58 -7.83 7.68
C GLY A 136 -9.58 -7.49 8.77
N LYS A 137 -9.24 -6.22 8.97
CA LYS A 137 -8.43 -5.81 10.11
C LYS A 137 -9.25 -5.90 11.40
N THR A 138 -8.76 -6.70 12.33
CA THR A 138 -9.13 -6.62 13.74
C THR A 138 -8.17 -5.65 14.41
N GLU A 139 -8.65 -4.47 14.79
CA GLU A 139 -7.90 -3.53 15.63
C GLU A 139 -8.51 -3.54 17.02
N GLY A 140 -7.77 -4.11 17.99
CA GLY A 140 -8.31 -4.38 19.32
C GLY A 140 -9.53 -5.28 19.26
N ASN A 141 -10.70 -4.76 19.66
CA ASN A 141 -11.97 -5.48 19.69
C ASN A 141 -12.89 -5.13 18.51
N CYS A 142 -12.37 -4.44 17.49
CA CYS A 142 -13.15 -3.95 16.34
C CYS A 142 -12.74 -4.66 15.06
N THR A 143 -13.72 -5.09 14.27
CA THR A 143 -13.55 -5.71 12.95
C THR A 143 -14.07 -4.77 11.87
N LEU A 144 -13.29 -4.58 10.79
CA LEU A 144 -13.71 -3.83 9.60
C LEU A 144 -14.14 -4.79 8.47
N ASP A 145 -15.43 -4.75 8.11
CA ASP A 145 -16.08 -5.57 7.09
C ASP A 145 -16.73 -4.73 5.97
N LYS A 146 -17.30 -5.39 4.95
CA LYS A 146 -18.00 -4.76 3.81
C LYS A 146 -17.19 -3.65 3.12
N VAL A 147 -15.89 -3.89 2.97
CA VAL A 147 -14.99 -2.89 2.42
C VAL A 147 -15.19 -2.76 0.92
N THR A 148 -15.38 -1.51 0.48
CA THR A 148 -15.52 -1.15 -0.94
C THR A 148 -14.56 -0.03 -1.28
N LYS A 149 -13.90 -0.16 -2.43
CA LYS A 149 -12.95 0.83 -2.98
C LYS A 149 -13.54 1.41 -4.25
N SER A 150 -13.65 2.73 -4.32
CA SER A 150 -14.18 3.45 -5.49
C SER A 150 -13.38 4.73 -5.70
N GLY A 151 -12.59 4.75 -6.78
CA GLY A 151 -11.61 5.82 -7.00
C GLY A 151 -10.69 5.98 -5.79
N SER A 152 -10.49 7.22 -5.35
CA SER A 152 -9.69 7.57 -4.17
C SER A 152 -10.34 7.26 -2.82
N THR A 153 -11.55 6.72 -2.80
CA THR A 153 -12.30 6.53 -1.55
C THR A 153 -12.44 5.06 -1.20
N VAL A 154 -12.15 4.73 0.05
CA VAL A 154 -12.42 3.41 0.64
C VAL A 154 -13.48 3.55 1.72
N ARG A 155 -14.49 2.69 1.70
CA ARG A 155 -15.54 2.65 2.72
C ARG A 155 -15.62 1.27 3.34
N GLY A 156 -16.06 1.18 4.58
CA GLY A 156 -16.34 -0.09 5.24
C GLY A 156 -17.22 0.07 6.47
N HIS A 157 -17.59 -1.05 7.05
CA HIS A 157 -18.41 -1.12 8.26
C HIS A 157 -17.56 -1.64 9.43
N LEU A 158 -17.61 -0.93 10.56
CA LEU A 158 -16.92 -1.31 11.78
C LEU A 158 -17.88 -2.00 12.74
N THR A 159 -17.46 -3.12 13.31
CA THR A 159 -18.16 -3.84 14.38
C THR A 159 -17.21 -4.06 15.55
N CYS A 160 -17.47 -3.42 16.69
CA CYS A 160 -16.71 -3.58 17.92
C CYS A 160 -17.49 -4.42 18.93
N THR A 161 -16.81 -5.37 19.59
CA THR A 161 -17.44 -6.24 20.60
C THR A 161 -17.35 -5.67 22.01
N GLN A 162 -16.30 -4.91 22.32
CA GLN A 162 -16.09 -4.37 23.67
C GLN A 162 -15.38 -3.00 23.69
N PRO A 163 -16.09 -1.90 24.03
CA PRO A 163 -17.54 -1.84 24.19
C PRO A 163 -18.26 -2.15 22.86
N THR A 164 -19.50 -2.63 22.94
CA THR A 164 -20.30 -2.88 21.73
C THR A 164 -20.59 -1.58 21.01
N ALA A 165 -20.13 -1.49 19.76
CA ALA A 165 -20.35 -0.35 18.89
C ALA A 165 -20.36 -0.82 17.44
N THR A 166 -21.13 -0.15 16.59
CA THR A 166 -21.13 -0.37 15.14
C THR A 166 -21.06 0.94 14.41
N GLY A 167 -20.51 0.96 13.20
CA GLY A 167 -20.27 2.23 12.54
C GLY A 167 -19.78 2.13 11.13
N ASN A 168 -19.56 3.29 10.53
CA ASN A 168 -19.02 3.39 9.19
C ASN A 168 -17.62 4.00 9.24
N PHE A 169 -16.77 3.47 8.38
CA PHE A 169 -15.42 3.94 8.11
C PHE A 169 -15.37 4.48 6.68
N GLU A 170 -14.74 5.62 6.49
CA GLU A 170 -14.38 6.15 5.19
C GLU A 170 -12.91 6.63 5.21
N ALA A 171 -12.14 6.27 4.20
CA ALA A 171 -10.83 6.83 3.92
C ALA A 171 -10.84 7.51 2.55
N ASN A 172 -10.20 8.67 2.45
CA ASN A 172 -9.97 9.38 1.21
C ASN A 172 -8.46 9.49 0.98
N VAL A 173 -7.95 8.84 -0.06
CA VAL A 173 -6.53 8.85 -0.45
C VAL A 173 -6.30 10.02 -1.39
N GLN A 174 -5.67 11.08 -0.90
CA GLN A 174 -5.37 12.26 -1.73
C GLN A 174 -4.14 12.03 -2.59
N THR A 175 -3.12 11.37 -2.02
CA THR A 175 -1.87 10.99 -2.71
C THR A 175 -1.36 9.68 -2.12
N PRO A 176 -0.38 9.01 -2.75
CA PRO A 176 0.30 7.87 -2.12
C PRO A 176 0.94 8.18 -0.76
N GLU A 177 1.11 9.46 -0.40
CA GLU A 177 1.77 9.94 0.82
C GLU A 177 0.81 10.63 1.79
N ARG A 178 -0.48 10.74 1.45
CA ARG A 178 -1.47 11.44 2.27
C ARG A 178 -2.87 10.86 2.09
N PHE A 179 -3.51 10.55 3.21
CA PHE A 179 -4.92 10.20 3.24
C PHE A 179 -5.58 10.74 4.49
N THR A 180 -6.90 10.85 4.47
CA THR A 180 -7.73 11.18 5.64
C THR A 180 -8.70 10.07 5.92
N THR A 181 -9.07 9.87 7.17
CA THR A 181 -10.14 8.94 7.56
C THR A 181 -11.23 9.65 8.35
N ARG A 182 -12.44 9.12 8.24
CA ARG A 182 -13.60 9.47 9.05
C ARG A 182 -14.23 8.20 9.57
N VAL A 183 -14.51 8.19 10.86
CA VAL A 183 -15.20 7.11 11.55
C VAL A 183 -16.42 7.69 12.25
N HIS A 184 -17.58 7.07 12.05
CA HIS A 184 -18.78 7.34 12.81
C HIS A 184 -19.27 6.04 13.43
N MET A 185 -19.24 5.93 14.75
CA MET A 185 -19.70 4.76 15.50
C MET A 185 -20.89 5.13 16.37
N ASN A 186 -21.85 4.23 16.45
CA ASN A 186 -22.94 4.25 17.41
C ASN A 186 -22.68 3.18 18.47
N SER A 187 -22.93 3.53 19.73
CA SER A 187 -22.82 2.61 20.85
C SER A 187 -23.97 2.84 21.83
N GLN A 188 -24.12 1.95 22.81
CA GLN A 188 -25.08 2.15 23.91
C GLN A 188 -24.80 3.42 24.74
N ARG A 189 -23.57 3.95 24.67
CA ARG A 189 -23.16 5.20 25.34
C ARG A 189 -23.32 6.43 24.45
N GLY A 190 -23.89 6.26 23.27
CA GLY A 190 -24.11 7.31 22.27
C GLY A 190 -23.11 7.27 21.11
N ASP A 191 -23.25 8.24 20.23
CA ASP A 191 -22.46 8.38 19.00
C ASP A 191 -21.03 8.85 19.27
N MET A 192 -20.11 8.40 18.42
CA MET A 192 -18.71 8.79 18.41
C MET A 192 -18.30 9.12 16.98
N GLN A 193 -17.60 10.24 16.81
CA GLN A 193 -17.01 10.63 15.54
C GLN A 193 -15.52 10.89 15.70
N MET A 194 -14.73 10.38 14.75
CA MET A 194 -13.29 10.58 14.72
C MET A 194 -12.85 10.85 13.29
N ASP A 195 -12.16 11.96 13.08
CA ASP A 195 -11.47 12.25 11.82
C ASP A 195 -9.95 12.22 12.07
N THR A 196 -9.19 11.62 11.16
CA THR A 196 -7.73 11.53 11.23
C THR A 196 -7.09 11.93 9.91
N ASP A 197 -5.97 12.63 9.97
CA ASP A 197 -5.10 12.95 8.85
C ASP A 197 -3.82 12.12 8.96
N ALA A 198 -3.40 11.50 7.86
CA ALA A 198 -2.24 10.63 7.81
C ALA A 198 -1.25 11.07 6.74
N ARG A 199 0.04 11.08 7.09
CA ARG A 199 1.12 11.55 6.22
C ARG A 199 2.32 10.60 6.26
N TRP A 200 2.86 10.29 5.08
CA TRP A 200 4.07 9.49 4.96
C TRP A 200 5.31 10.31 5.36
N LEU A 201 6.20 9.69 6.13
CA LEU A 201 7.43 10.30 6.64
C LEU A 201 8.69 9.78 5.95
N GLY A 202 8.68 8.53 5.50
CA GLY A 202 9.87 7.89 4.95
C GLY A 202 9.71 6.39 4.79
N ALA A 203 10.60 5.76 4.05
CA ALA A 203 10.59 4.31 3.86
C ALA A 203 11.08 3.56 5.12
N ASP A 204 11.91 4.20 5.93
CA ASP A 204 12.48 3.64 7.14
C ASP A 204 11.51 3.77 8.32
N CYS A 205 11.22 2.65 8.97
CA CYS A 205 10.35 2.58 10.14
C CYS A 205 11.10 2.69 11.47
N GLY A 206 12.40 2.98 11.42
CA GLY A 206 13.31 2.90 12.57
C GLY A 206 13.53 1.43 12.97
N ALA A 207 14.45 1.20 13.90
CA ALA A 207 14.79 -0.15 14.36
C ALA A 207 13.62 -0.82 15.09
N ARG A 208 12.68 -1.40 14.33
CA ARG A 208 11.88 -2.52 14.79
C ARG A 208 12.81 -3.72 14.86
N ARG A 209 13.22 -4.10 16.07
CA ARG A 209 13.50 -5.51 16.33
C ARG A 209 12.15 -6.21 16.31
N GLU A 210 11.81 -6.75 15.14
CA GLU A 210 10.81 -7.80 15.04
C GLU A 210 11.32 -8.96 15.91
N GLY A 211 10.57 -9.26 16.96
CA GLY A 211 10.73 -10.47 17.76
C GLY A 211 9.58 -11.41 17.43
#